data_AF-A0A6H1NF97-F1
#
_entry.id   AF-A0A6H1NF97-F1
#
_cell.length_a   1.000
_cell.length_b   1.000
_cell.length_c   1.000
_cell.angle_alpha   90.00
_cell.angle_beta   90.00
_cell.angle_gamma   90.00
#
_symmetry.space_group_name_H-M   'P 1'
#
loop_
_entity.id
_entity.type
_entity.pdbx_description
1 polymer ?
#
loop_
_entity_poly.entity_id
_entity_poly.type
_entity_poly.pdbx_seq_one_letter_code
_entity_poly.pdbx_strand_id
1 'polypeptide(L)'
;MQDDEVVAQGVFPSGEDWQLTVTVRPDNVMTMLSVTRQGAAVFGGGMGGPALGENETLNLYWGREGDFLGVVVRAAETVAQLTLAVGSAEPTEVQLYPIPRCPGVKVAALGLTVDSAEEISLSARDEDGHMVETRSLPVAPPARPAGTHGGGWAAG
;
A
#
# COMPACT_ATOMS: atom_id res chain seq x y z
N MET A 1 -20.17 -15.52 -8.26
CA MET A 1 -19.25 -14.79 -7.36
C MET A 1 -17.88 -14.96 -7.97
N GLN A 2 -17.17 -13.88 -8.29
CA GLN A 2 -15.74 -14.01 -8.57
C GLN A 2 -15.05 -13.94 -7.22
N ASP A 3 -14.34 -15.02 -6.89
CA ASP A 3 -13.58 -15.11 -5.65
C ASP A 3 -12.32 -14.24 -5.73
N ASP A 4 -11.92 -13.72 -4.58
CA ASP A 4 -10.68 -12.96 -4.44
C ASP A 4 -9.49 -13.88 -4.74
N GLU A 5 -8.61 -13.43 -5.62
CA GLU A 5 -7.39 -14.16 -5.99
C GLU A 5 -6.24 -13.68 -5.12
N VAL A 6 -5.52 -14.60 -4.48
CA VAL A 6 -4.28 -14.29 -3.76
C VAL A 6 -3.16 -14.16 -4.78
N VAL A 7 -2.68 -12.93 -5.00
CA VAL A 7 -1.61 -12.66 -5.97
C VAL A 7 -0.24 -12.85 -5.33
N ALA A 8 -0.11 -12.48 -4.05
CA ALA A 8 1.12 -12.69 -3.30
C ALA A 8 0.83 -12.75 -1.80
N GLN A 9 1.73 -13.38 -1.06
CA GLN A 9 1.70 -13.44 0.39
C GLN A 9 3.12 -13.65 0.93
N GLY A 10 3.35 -13.31 2.18
CA GLY A 10 4.64 -13.52 2.81
C GLY A 10 4.68 -12.98 4.24
N VAL A 11 5.89 -12.73 4.71
CA VAL A 11 6.15 -12.13 6.02
C VAL A 11 6.99 -10.87 5.78
N PHE A 12 6.59 -9.74 6.33
CA PHE A 12 7.40 -8.52 6.28
C PHE A 12 8.65 -8.67 7.15
N PRO A 13 9.73 -7.92 6.90
CA PRO A 13 10.93 -7.97 7.73
C PRO A 13 10.68 -7.71 9.23
N SER A 14 9.61 -6.98 9.57
CA SER A 14 9.14 -6.71 10.93
C SER A 14 8.37 -7.87 11.58
N GLY A 15 8.06 -8.93 10.84
CA GLY A 15 7.49 -10.18 11.34
C GLY A 15 5.99 -10.35 11.17
N GLU A 16 5.28 -9.38 10.56
CA GLU A 16 3.87 -9.53 10.24
C GLU A 16 3.64 -10.37 8.99
N ASP A 17 2.67 -11.28 9.06
CA ASP A 17 2.17 -12.01 7.90
C ASP A 17 1.30 -11.08 7.05
N TRP A 18 1.47 -11.12 5.73
CA TRP A 18 0.72 -10.31 4.80
C TRP A 18 0.19 -11.11 3.62
N GLN A 19 -0.95 -10.65 3.11
CA GLN A 19 -1.60 -11.21 1.95
C GLN A 19 -2.10 -10.08 1.05
N LEU A 20 -1.77 -10.17 -0.23
CA LEU A 20 -2.22 -9.26 -1.27
C LEU A 20 -3.22 -9.98 -2.16
N THR A 21 -4.47 -9.54 -2.12
CA THR A 21 -5.56 -10.11 -2.90
C THR A 21 -6.03 -9.16 -3.97
N VAL A 22 -6.53 -9.72 -5.07
CA VAL A 22 -7.11 -8.98 -6.18
C VAL A 22 -8.43 -9.60 -6.62
N THR A 23 -9.44 -8.76 -6.83
CA THR A 23 -10.71 -9.13 -7.46
C THR A 23 -10.83 -8.35 -8.76
N VAL A 24 -10.79 -9.04 -9.91
CA VAL A 24 -10.90 -8.38 -11.22
C VAL A 24 -12.33 -8.49 -11.75
N ARG A 25 -12.98 -7.35 -11.95
CA ARG A 25 -14.28 -7.19 -12.62
C ARG A 25 -14.10 -6.33 -13.89
N PRO A 26 -15.05 -6.35 -14.85
CA PRO A 26 -14.89 -5.67 -16.14
C PRO A 26 -14.51 -4.18 -16.07
N ASP A 27 -15.00 -3.47 -15.05
CA ASP A 27 -14.84 -2.03 -14.84
C ASP A 27 -14.07 -1.69 -13.56
N ASN A 28 -13.66 -2.70 -12.80
CA ASN A 28 -13.14 -2.51 -11.46
C ASN A 28 -12.17 -3.61 -11.07
N VAL A 29 -10.95 -3.21 -10.74
CA VAL A 29 -10.01 -4.05 -10.01
C VAL A 29 -10.08 -3.61 -8.55
N MET A 30 -10.35 -4.57 -7.66
CA MET A 30 -10.17 -4.40 -6.22
C MET A 30 -8.83 -4.99 -5.85
N THR A 31 -7.99 -4.26 -5.11
CA THR A 31 -6.71 -4.76 -4.60
C THR A 31 -6.66 -4.48 -3.11
N MET A 32 -6.45 -5.51 -2.30
CA MET A 32 -6.46 -5.42 -0.85
C MET A 32 -5.19 -6.00 -0.25
N LEU A 33 -4.59 -5.27 0.68
CA LEU A 33 -3.55 -5.74 1.57
C LEU A 33 -4.17 -6.05 2.93
N SER A 34 -4.02 -7.30 3.36
CA SER A 34 -4.36 -7.74 4.71
C SER A 34 -3.08 -8.09 5.45
N VAL A 35 -2.95 -7.61 6.68
CA VAL A 35 -1.77 -7.86 7.52
C VAL A 35 -2.20 -8.34 8.89
N THR A 36 -1.54 -9.39 9.36
CA THR A 36 -1.73 -9.93 10.71
C THR A 36 -0.44 -9.96 11.50
N ARG A 37 -0.52 -9.57 12.77
CA ARG A 37 0.57 -9.66 13.75
C ARG A 37 0.13 -10.62 14.85
N GLN A 38 0.85 -11.73 15.01
CA GLN A 38 0.53 -12.77 16.01
C GLN A 38 -0.91 -13.30 15.88
N GLY A 39 -1.39 -13.43 14.63
CA GLY A 39 -2.74 -13.90 14.31
C GLY A 39 -3.87 -12.87 14.49
N ALA A 40 -3.58 -11.65 14.96
CA ALA A 40 -4.54 -10.56 15.01
C ALA A 40 -4.38 -9.64 13.78
N ALA A 41 -5.49 -9.20 13.20
CA ALA A 41 -5.47 -8.20 12.13
C ALA A 41 -4.91 -6.87 12.65
N VAL A 42 -3.94 -6.31 11.94
CA VAL A 42 -3.34 -4.99 12.25
C VAL A 42 -3.49 -3.98 11.12
N PHE A 43 -3.83 -4.44 9.92
CA PHE A 43 -4.13 -3.57 8.79
C PHE A 43 -5.02 -4.30 7.78
N GLY A 44 -6.02 -3.59 7.27
CA GLY A 44 -6.85 -4.03 6.15
C GLY A 44 -7.20 -2.86 5.26
N GLY A 45 -6.48 -2.70 4.15
CA GLY A 45 -6.63 -1.53 3.28
C GLY A 45 -6.31 -1.82 1.83
N GLY A 46 -6.86 -1.02 0.93
CA GLY A 46 -6.67 -1.20 -0.49
C GLY A 46 -7.41 -0.18 -1.34
N MET A 47 -7.45 -0.46 -2.64
CA MET A 47 -8.10 0.39 -3.63
C MET A 47 -9.05 -0.40 -4.53
N GLY A 48 -10.20 0.22 -4.81
CA GLY A 48 -11.08 -0.12 -5.92
C GLY A 48 -10.96 0.91 -7.04
N GLY A 49 -11.46 0.58 -8.22
CA GLY A 49 -11.49 1.43 -9.40
C GLY A 49 -10.85 0.75 -10.62
N PRO A 50 -10.62 1.50 -11.70
CA PRO A 50 -9.91 0.98 -12.86
C PRO A 50 -8.51 0.45 -12.47
N ALA A 51 -7.95 -0.45 -13.27
CA ALA A 51 -6.63 -1.02 -12.99
C ALA A 51 -5.56 0.09 -12.96
N LEU A 52 -5.56 0.96 -13.98
CA LEU A 52 -4.81 2.21 -14.09
C LEU A 52 -5.68 3.22 -14.85
N GLY A 53 -5.50 4.52 -14.58
CA GLY A 53 -6.05 5.58 -15.42
C GLY A 53 -5.45 5.61 -16.83
N GLU A 54 -6.07 6.38 -17.73
CA GLU A 54 -5.50 6.60 -19.07
C GLU A 54 -4.13 7.27 -18.96
N ASN A 55 -3.10 6.66 -19.57
CA ASN A 55 -1.69 7.10 -19.50
C ASN A 55 -1.07 7.10 -18.10
N GLU A 56 -1.69 6.43 -17.12
CA GLU A 56 -1.12 6.31 -15.77
C GLU A 56 -0.11 5.16 -15.71
N THR A 57 1.10 5.43 -15.22
CA THR A 57 2.14 4.40 -15.02
C THR A 57 1.99 3.72 -13.67
N LEU A 58 1.60 4.46 -12.63
CA LEU A 58 1.40 3.96 -11.26
C LEU A 58 0.06 4.45 -10.70
N ASN A 59 -0.69 3.60 -10.02
CA ASN A 59 -1.79 3.99 -9.13
C ASN A 59 -1.49 3.49 -7.71
N LEU A 60 -1.71 4.33 -6.71
CA LEU A 60 -1.18 4.15 -5.37
C LEU A 60 -2.28 4.36 -4.33
N TYR A 61 -2.35 3.43 -3.40
CA TYR A 61 -3.10 3.53 -2.17
C TYR A 61 -2.15 3.45 -0.98
N TRP A 62 -2.41 4.26 0.05
CA TRP A 62 -1.77 4.15 1.33
C TRP A 62 -2.79 4.37 2.45
N GLY A 63 -2.59 3.66 3.55
CA GLY A 63 -3.43 3.75 4.73
C GLY A 63 -2.61 3.49 5.98
N ARG A 64 -3.06 4.05 7.10
CA ARG A 64 -2.41 3.84 8.40
C ARG A 64 -3.44 3.36 9.42
N GLU A 65 -3.11 2.28 10.12
CA GLU A 65 -3.85 1.76 11.26
C GLU A 65 -2.91 1.66 12.46
N GLY A 66 -3.09 2.54 13.45
CA GLY A 66 -2.17 2.63 14.59
C GLY A 66 -0.73 2.97 14.18
N ASP A 67 0.19 2.08 14.50
CA ASP A 67 1.62 2.14 14.15
C ASP A 67 1.93 1.56 12.77
N PHE A 68 0.97 0.91 12.11
CA PHE A 68 1.19 0.23 10.85
C PHE A 68 0.80 1.09 9.64
N LEU A 69 1.73 1.26 8.70
CA LEU A 69 1.52 1.90 7.41
C LEU A 69 1.51 0.83 6.31
N GLY A 70 0.37 0.70 5.62
CA GLY A 70 0.23 -0.18 4.46
C GLY A 70 0.21 0.62 3.16
N VAL A 71 0.95 0.15 2.17
CA VAL A 71 1.06 0.74 0.83
C VAL A 71 0.77 -0.32 -0.21
N VAL A 72 -0.09 0.02 -1.17
CA VAL A 72 -0.46 -0.84 -2.30
C VAL A 72 -0.28 -0.06 -3.59
N VAL A 73 0.41 -0.66 -4.56
CA VAL A 73 0.69 -0.03 -5.85
C VAL A 73 0.21 -0.94 -6.97
N ARG A 74 -0.50 -0.37 -7.95
CA ARG A 74 -0.65 -0.95 -9.28
C ARG A 74 0.30 -0.23 -10.21
N ALA A 75 1.00 -0.98 -11.04
CA ALA A 75 1.98 -0.45 -11.97
C ALA A 75 1.72 -0.99 -13.37
N ALA A 76 2.00 -0.18 -14.38
CA ALA A 76 2.01 -0.63 -15.76
C ALA A 76 3.03 -1.76 -15.95
N GLU A 77 2.78 -2.65 -16.89
CA GLU A 77 3.66 -3.80 -17.15
C GLU A 77 5.09 -3.40 -17.54
N THR A 78 5.26 -2.22 -18.13
CA THR A 78 6.56 -1.63 -18.49
C THR A 78 7.41 -1.22 -17.28
N VAL A 79 6.82 -1.11 -16.08
CA VAL A 79 7.57 -0.88 -14.85
C VAL A 79 8.30 -2.18 -14.48
N ALA A 80 9.62 -2.11 -14.43
CA ALA A 80 10.49 -3.22 -14.07
C ALA A 80 10.89 -3.16 -12.59
N GLN A 81 11.14 -1.96 -12.07
CA GLN A 81 11.57 -1.75 -10.70
C GLN A 81 10.71 -0.69 -10.00
N LEU A 82 10.36 -0.97 -8.75
CA LEU A 82 9.66 -0.04 -7.87
C LEU A 82 10.46 0.15 -6.60
N THR A 83 10.69 1.40 -6.21
CA THR A 83 11.36 1.74 -4.96
C THR A 83 10.45 2.63 -4.13
N LEU A 84 10.30 2.31 -2.85
CA LEU A 84 9.55 3.11 -1.88
C LEU A 84 10.48 3.63 -0.79
N ALA A 85 10.39 4.92 -0.49
CA ALA A 85 10.99 5.54 0.68
C ALA A 85 9.88 6.11 1.58
N VAL A 86 10.04 5.98 2.90
CA VAL A 86 9.09 6.52 3.88
C VAL A 86 9.86 7.40 4.86
N GLY A 87 9.52 8.69 4.89
CA GLY A 87 10.27 9.71 5.62
C GLY A 87 11.75 9.73 5.22
N SER A 88 12.64 9.70 6.20
CA SER A 88 14.09 9.66 5.98
C SER A 88 14.68 8.24 5.96
N ALA A 89 13.84 7.20 5.88
CA ALA A 89 14.31 5.82 5.83
C ALA A 89 14.99 5.51 4.48
N GLU A 90 15.88 4.52 4.50
CA GLU A 90 16.51 4.00 3.28
C GLU A 90 15.45 3.48 2.29
N PRO A 91 15.54 3.85 1.01
CA PRO A 91 14.60 3.37 0.01
C PRO A 91 14.64 1.83 -0.11
N THR A 92 13.47 1.22 -0.14
CA THR A 92 13.30 -0.23 -0.23
C THR A 92 12.76 -0.60 -1.60
N GLU A 93 13.39 -1.57 -2.26
CA GLU A 93 12.85 -2.15 -3.48
C GLU A 93 11.63 -3.02 -3.15
N VAL A 94 10.56 -2.82 -3.92
CA VAL A 94 9.29 -3.52 -3.70
C VAL A 94 9.05 -4.49 -4.86
N GLN A 95 8.80 -5.75 -4.52
CA GLN A 95 8.52 -6.78 -5.51
C GLN A 95 7.20 -6.51 -6.22
N LEU A 96 7.25 -6.55 -7.55
CA LEU A 96 6.09 -6.48 -8.43
C LEU A 96 5.60 -7.89 -8.78
N TYR A 97 4.29 -8.09 -8.74
CA TYR A 97 3.61 -9.35 -9.05
C TYR A 97 2.61 -9.13 -10.19
N PRO A 98 2.61 -9.95 -11.24
CA PRO A 98 1.60 -9.84 -12.31
C PRO A 98 0.21 -10.18 -11.78
N ILE A 99 -0.83 -9.52 -12.29
CA ILE A 99 -2.23 -9.87 -12.00
C ILE A 99 -2.74 -10.80 -13.11
N PRO A 100 -2.98 -12.10 -12.87
CA PRO A 100 -3.26 -13.06 -13.96
C PRO A 100 -4.47 -12.71 -14.82
N ARG A 101 -5.50 -12.10 -14.23
CA ARG A 101 -6.73 -11.71 -14.93
C ARG A 101 -6.75 -10.24 -15.38
N CYS A 102 -5.65 -9.52 -15.23
CA CYS A 102 -5.51 -8.12 -15.65
C CYS A 102 -4.15 -7.91 -16.34
N PRO A 103 -3.98 -8.39 -17.58
CA PRO A 103 -2.73 -8.24 -18.32
C PRO A 103 -2.40 -6.75 -18.53
N GLY A 104 -1.11 -6.42 -18.61
CA GLY A 104 -0.66 -5.03 -18.67
C GLY A 104 -0.50 -4.35 -17.30
N VAL A 105 -0.89 -5.01 -16.20
CA VAL A 105 -0.81 -4.46 -14.85
C VAL A 105 -0.13 -5.42 -13.88
N LYS A 106 0.81 -4.89 -13.11
CA LYS A 106 1.45 -5.53 -11.96
C LYS A 106 0.96 -4.88 -10.67
N VAL A 107 1.09 -5.58 -9.56
CA VAL A 107 0.75 -5.10 -8.22
C VAL A 107 1.91 -5.31 -7.27
N ALA A 108 2.09 -4.39 -6.34
CA ALA A 108 3.05 -4.46 -5.26
C ALA A 108 2.39 -4.04 -3.95
N ALA A 109 2.93 -4.55 -2.85
CA ALA A 109 2.54 -4.11 -1.53
C ALA A 109 3.77 -4.00 -0.63
N LEU A 110 3.72 -3.04 0.30
CA LEU A 110 4.70 -2.87 1.35
C LEU A 110 3.98 -2.49 2.63
N GLY A 111 4.46 -3.01 3.76
CA GLY A 111 3.95 -2.71 5.07
C GLY A 111 5.08 -2.50 6.05
N LEU A 112 4.99 -1.45 6.86
CA LEU A 112 6.00 -1.10 7.85
C LEU A 112 5.35 -0.60 9.13
N THR A 113 5.99 -0.93 10.24
CA THR A 113 5.73 -0.28 11.52
C THR A 113 6.49 1.04 11.55
N VAL A 114 5.77 2.15 11.69
CA VAL A 114 6.32 3.51 11.73
C VAL A 114 5.76 4.28 12.92
N ASP A 115 6.65 4.82 13.76
CA ASP A 115 6.25 5.72 14.85
C ASP A 115 5.69 7.03 14.25
N SER A 116 6.46 7.63 13.35
CA SER A 116 6.07 8.77 12.54
C SER A 116 6.57 8.62 11.10
N ALA A 117 5.77 9.10 10.17
CA ALA A 117 6.14 9.27 8.78
C ALA A 117 5.40 10.52 8.29
N GLU A 118 6.10 11.39 7.59
CA GLU A 118 5.52 12.62 7.02
C GLU A 118 5.27 12.47 5.53
N GLU A 119 6.06 11.64 4.84
CA GLU A 119 6.03 11.48 3.40
C GLU A 119 6.28 10.01 2.99
N ILE A 120 5.60 9.59 1.92
CA ILE A 120 5.92 8.41 1.12
C ILE A 120 6.41 8.91 -0.24
N SER A 121 7.59 8.46 -0.66
CA SER A 121 8.12 8.68 -2.00
C SER A 121 8.20 7.35 -2.75
N LEU A 122 7.68 7.33 -3.97
CA LEU A 122 7.63 6.20 -4.86
C LEU A 122 8.40 6.55 -6.13
N SER A 123 9.30 5.68 -6.56
CA SER A 123 10.04 5.80 -7.82
C SER A 123 9.88 4.53 -8.64
N ALA A 124 9.57 4.68 -9.92
CA ALA A 124 9.43 3.58 -10.87
C ALA A 124 10.44 3.72 -12.00
N ARG A 125 11.06 2.58 -12.36
CA ARG A 125 11.97 2.49 -13.49
C ARG A 125 11.51 1.43 -14.49
N ASP A 126 11.83 1.64 -15.75
CA ASP A 126 11.67 0.65 -16.82
C ASP A 126 12.81 -0.39 -16.81
N GLU A 127 12.78 -1.32 -17.77
CA GLU A 127 13.78 -2.40 -17.91
C GLU A 127 15.20 -1.88 -18.21
N ASP A 128 15.31 -0.72 -18.87
CA ASP A 128 16.59 -0.06 -19.17
C ASP A 128 17.12 0.74 -17.97
N GLY A 129 16.35 0.83 -16.89
CA GLY A 129 16.69 1.58 -15.68
C GLY A 129 16.38 3.07 -15.75
N HIS A 130 15.66 3.54 -16.77
CA HIS A 130 15.24 4.93 -16.86
C HIS A 130 14.10 5.19 -15.87
N MET A 131 14.15 6.35 -15.21
CA MET A 131 13.06 6.79 -14.35
C MET A 131 11.83 7.14 -15.20
N VAL A 132 10.73 6.43 -15.00
CA VAL A 132 9.47 6.68 -15.72
C VAL A 132 8.47 7.48 -14.90
N GLU A 133 8.52 7.39 -13.58
CA GLU A 133 7.65 8.16 -12.69
C GLU A 133 8.24 8.29 -11.28
N THR A 134 8.02 9.45 -10.66
CA THR A 134 8.22 9.68 -9.22
C THR A 134 6.98 10.32 -8.63
N ARG A 135 6.48 9.79 -7.50
CA ARG A 135 5.38 10.38 -6.72
C ARG A 135 5.80 10.55 -5.27
N SER A 136 5.58 11.74 -4.72
CA SER A 136 5.69 12.01 -3.28
C SER A 136 4.35 12.41 -2.71
N LEU A 137 3.98 11.83 -1.57
CA LEU A 137 2.67 12.02 -0.95
C LEU A 137 2.80 12.16 0.56
N PRO A 138 2.02 13.08 1.18
CA PRO A 138 2.04 13.22 2.62
C PRO A 138 1.40 12.00 3.30
N VAL A 139 1.97 11.59 4.42
CA VAL A 139 1.37 10.60 5.32
C VAL A 139 0.55 11.33 6.36
N ALA A 140 -0.75 11.03 6.41
CA ALA A 140 -1.61 11.59 7.45
C ALA A 140 -1.12 11.14 8.84
N PRO A 141 -1.13 12.04 9.85
CA PRO A 141 -0.81 11.64 11.22
C PRO A 141 -1.80 10.56 11.70
N PRO A 142 -1.39 9.70 12.65
CA PRO A 142 -2.28 8.68 13.19
C PRO A 142 -3.56 9.33 13.71
N ALA A 143 -4.71 8.69 13.47
CA ALA A 143 -5.96 9.13 14.05
C ALA A 143 -5.77 9.26 15.57
N ARG A 144 -6.04 10.44 16.13
CA ARG A 144 -6.00 10.61 17.59
C ARG A 144 -6.94 9.56 18.19
N PRO A 145 -6.53 8.83 19.23
CA PRO A 145 -7.46 7.97 19.94
C PRO A 145 -8.67 8.83 20.33
N ALA A 146 -9.88 8.32 20.10
CA ALA A 146 -11.10 8.98 20.54
C ALA A 146 -10.98 9.17 22.05
N GLY A 147 -10.63 10.39 22.47
CA GLY A 147 -10.36 10.69 23.86
C GLY A 147 -11.60 10.35 24.67
N THR A 148 -11.43 9.45 25.63
CA THR A 148 -12.29 9.32 26.81
C THR A 148 -12.61 10.73 27.30
N HIS A 149 -13.90 11.06 27.38
CA HIS A 149 -14.40 12.30 27.95
C HIS A 149 -13.60 12.69 29.19
N GLY A 150 -12.84 13.79 29.07
CA GLY A 150 -12.26 14.48 30.19
C GLY A 150 -13.37 14.99 31.10
N GLY A 151 -13.68 14.21 32.14
CA GLY A 151 -14.30 14.74 33.34
C GLY A 151 -13.34 15.75 33.96
N GLY A 152 -13.80 16.98 34.14
CA GLY A 152 -12.98 18.02 34.74
C GLY A 152 -13.49 19.43 34.43
N TRP A 153 -14.70 19.76 34.87
CA TRP A 153 -15.08 21.15 35.08
C TRP A 153 -14.77 21.52 36.53
N ALA A 154 -13.64 22.18 36.73
CA ALA A 154 -13.43 23.21 37.75
C ALA A 154 -13.31 24.53 36.97
N ALA A 155 -13.75 25.71 37.38
CA ALA A 155 -14.28 26.26 38.62
C ALA A 155 -15.06 27.54 38.27
N GLY A 156 -15.80 28.11 39.23
CA GLY A 156 -16.32 29.48 39.14
C GLY A 156 -17.61 29.69 39.91
#